data_AF-N1W567-F1
#
_entry.id   AF-N1W567-F1
#
_cell.length_a   1.000
_cell.length_b   1.000
_cell.length_c   1.000
_cell.angle_alpha   90.00
_cell.angle_beta   90.00
_cell.angle_gamma   90.00
#
_symmetry.space_group_name_H-M   'P 1'
#
loop_
_entity.id
_entity.type
_entity.pdbx_description
1 polymer ?
#
loop_
_entity_poly.entity_id
_entity_poly.type
_entity_poly.pdbx_seq_one_letter_code
_entity_poly.pdbx_strand_id
1 'polypeptide(L)'
;MKHLDSRLTLISGFLVFFTHCTFGSVGDSNKDKLAILQNLIFFNNNQTVAVGTNLRSYDDQADDNLNQFSLTSNAVVYNITIQSNTDINWETGTYRINPPNQVLGVSTSSSEKSSTATAKTHTPYTVPLDLPADDLYGKSYPFLSAGTVTNITQYNSTVDTGASFLYPNTRLSNMPLGVVAVANVSWEEIYIRMTVNGNDITILLPQGNKLITPKCKIPIKQGRASNIEILMSLSSLFQDRSVSGTPVRFLQQLALLFPGTVVISKVSNVPLYNILLQNLQAEDIVFSFPGCFPGVER
;
A
#
# COMPACT_ATOMS: atom_id res chain seq x y z
N MET A 1 39.99 -64.61 72.08
CA MET A 1 38.56 -64.73 71.71
C MET A 1 38.03 -63.30 71.53
N LYS A 2 38.28 -62.59 70.43
CA LYS A 2 37.72 -62.67 69.07
C LYS A 2 36.19 -62.56 68.99
N HIS A 3 35.75 -61.30 68.86
CA HIS A 3 34.63 -60.73 68.10
C HIS A 3 33.26 -61.41 68.13
N LEU A 4 32.31 -60.76 68.82
CA LEU A 4 30.89 -60.86 68.51
C LEU A 4 30.24 -59.48 68.71
N ASP A 5 30.37 -58.62 67.71
CA ASP A 5 29.47 -57.49 67.47
C ASP A 5 29.72 -57.03 66.02
N SER A 6 28.65 -56.63 65.32
CA SER A 6 28.60 -56.29 63.88
C SER A 6 28.16 -57.42 62.95
N ARG A 7 26.89 -57.86 63.08
CA ARG A 7 26.15 -58.52 61.99
C ARG A 7 24.67 -58.16 61.96
N LEU A 8 24.33 -56.87 62.13
CA LEU A 8 22.96 -56.39 61.94
C LEU A 8 22.90 -55.03 61.21
N THR A 9 23.67 -54.89 60.14
CA THR A 9 23.66 -53.68 59.28
C THR A 9 24.01 -54.05 57.83
N LEU A 10 23.48 -55.17 57.34
CA LEU A 10 23.79 -55.66 55.99
C LEU A 10 22.55 -56.18 55.25
N ILE A 11 21.36 -55.70 55.62
CA ILE A 11 20.08 -55.98 54.92
C ILE A 11 19.33 -54.69 54.54
N SER A 12 19.88 -53.49 54.82
CA SER A 12 19.28 -52.20 54.43
C SER A 12 20.14 -51.39 53.46
N GLY A 13 21.05 -52.05 52.74
CA GLY A 13 21.98 -51.41 51.79
C GLY A 13 21.88 -51.90 50.35
N PHE A 14 20.94 -52.81 50.04
CA PHE A 14 20.83 -53.44 48.70
C PHE A 14 19.56 -53.07 47.93
N LEU A 15 18.74 -52.14 48.45
CA LEU A 15 17.54 -51.62 47.78
C LEU A 15 17.66 -50.17 47.30
N VAL A 16 18.84 -49.55 47.45
CA VAL A 16 19.09 -48.14 47.04
C VAL A 16 19.88 -48.03 45.72
N PHE A 17 20.07 -49.14 45.00
CA PHE A 17 20.71 -49.15 43.68
C PHE A 17 19.75 -49.44 42.52
N PHE A 18 18.46 -49.13 42.69
CA PHE A 18 17.64 -48.75 41.52
C PHE A 18 17.83 -47.25 41.29
N THR A 19 19.06 -46.87 40.93
CA THR A 19 19.29 -45.62 40.22
C THR A 19 18.42 -45.68 38.98
N HIS A 20 17.39 -44.83 38.94
CA HIS A 20 16.65 -44.52 37.73
C HIS A 20 17.66 -44.14 36.65
N CYS A 21 18.02 -45.10 35.79
CA CYS A 21 18.41 -44.78 34.43
C CYS A 21 17.15 -44.22 33.79
N THR A 22 16.92 -42.92 33.95
CA THR A 22 16.13 -42.20 32.97
C THR A 22 16.90 -42.40 31.68
N PHE A 23 16.46 -43.33 30.84
CA PHE A 23 16.72 -43.24 29.42
C PHE A 23 16.39 -41.79 29.08
N GLY A 24 17.43 -40.98 28.83
CA GLY A 24 17.24 -39.66 28.26
C GLY A 24 16.35 -39.92 27.06
N SER A 25 15.13 -39.38 27.13
CA SER A 25 14.14 -39.50 26.07
C SER A 25 14.91 -39.27 24.78
N VAL A 26 15.02 -40.31 23.95
CA VAL A 26 15.57 -40.15 22.61
C VAL A 26 14.64 -39.10 22.01
N GLY A 27 15.15 -37.87 21.87
CA GLY A 27 14.35 -36.75 21.39
C GLY A 27 13.67 -37.22 20.13
N ASP A 28 12.34 -37.04 20.06
CA ASP A 28 11.62 -37.41 18.85
C ASP A 28 12.18 -36.53 17.75
N SER A 29 13.07 -37.10 16.94
CA SER A 29 13.78 -36.37 15.89
C SER A 29 12.81 -35.71 14.92
N ASN A 30 11.57 -36.21 14.83
CA ASN A 30 10.52 -35.58 14.03
C ASN A 30 9.99 -34.31 14.70
N LYS A 31 9.85 -34.30 16.03
CA LYS A 31 9.47 -33.11 16.80
C LYS A 31 10.55 -32.03 16.72
N ASP A 32 11.82 -32.42 16.81
CA ASP A 32 12.94 -31.48 16.69
C ASP A 32 13.08 -30.96 15.25
N LYS A 33 12.95 -31.82 14.24
CA LYS A 33 12.90 -31.41 12.82
C LYS A 33 11.72 -30.50 12.53
N LEU A 34 10.55 -30.76 13.12
CA LEU A 34 9.37 -29.90 12.96
C LEU A 34 9.59 -28.54 13.60
N ALA A 35 10.18 -28.48 14.80
CA ALA A 35 10.53 -27.22 15.45
C ALA A 35 11.56 -26.42 14.62
N ILE A 36 12.57 -27.09 14.06
CA ILE A 36 13.55 -26.47 13.16
C ILE A 36 12.85 -25.96 11.88
N LEU A 37 11.98 -26.75 11.27
CA LEU A 37 11.24 -26.34 10.07
C LEU A 37 10.30 -25.17 10.35
N GLN A 38 9.59 -25.19 11.48
CA GLN A 38 8.75 -24.09 11.93
C GLN A 38 9.56 -22.81 12.15
N ASN A 39 10.74 -22.92 12.77
CA ASN A 39 11.65 -21.79 12.94
C ASN A 39 12.17 -21.26 11.60
N LEU A 40 12.52 -22.14 10.65
CA LEU A 40 12.97 -21.74 9.31
C LEU A 40 11.85 -21.04 8.51
N ILE A 41 10.61 -21.55 8.60
CA ILE A 41 9.43 -20.90 8.00
C ILE A 41 9.20 -19.53 8.66
N PHE A 42 9.31 -19.44 9.99
CA PHE A 42 9.18 -18.18 10.72
C PHE A 42 10.25 -17.17 10.29
N PHE A 43 11.52 -17.58 10.21
CA PHE A 43 12.61 -16.71 9.76
C PHE A 43 12.43 -16.26 8.31
N ASN A 44 12.02 -17.17 7.42
CA ASN A 44 11.76 -16.84 6.02
C ASN A 44 10.58 -15.86 5.87
N ASN A 45 9.50 -16.08 6.61
CA ASN A 45 8.32 -15.24 6.56
C ASN A 45 8.53 -13.88 7.25
N ASN A 46 9.51 -13.77 8.16
CA ASN A 46 9.85 -12.54 8.85
C ASN A 46 10.93 -11.68 8.19
N GLN A 47 11.31 -12.01 6.96
CA GLN A 47 12.23 -11.18 6.20
C GLN A 47 11.53 -9.91 5.75
N THR A 48 12.12 -8.76 6.06
CA THR A 48 11.72 -7.45 5.54
C THR A 48 12.81 -6.89 4.64
N VAL A 49 12.42 -6.07 3.68
CA VAL A 49 13.30 -5.42 2.72
C VAL A 49 12.95 -3.93 2.67
N ALA A 50 13.97 -3.07 2.64
CA ALA A 50 13.76 -1.65 2.43
C ALA A 50 13.28 -1.39 1.00
N VAL A 51 12.10 -0.80 0.86
CA VAL A 51 11.51 -0.44 -0.43
C VAL A 51 11.14 1.03 -0.41
N GLY A 52 11.63 1.75 -1.42
CA GLY A 52 11.31 3.16 -1.63
C GLY A 52 10.02 3.33 -2.41
N THR A 53 9.39 4.48 -2.22
CA THR A 53 8.20 4.88 -2.97
C THR A 53 8.42 6.25 -3.57
N ASN A 54 7.97 6.42 -4.79
CA ASN A 54 7.92 7.68 -5.49
C ASN A 54 6.46 8.02 -5.73
N LEU A 55 5.93 8.97 -4.96
CA LEU A 55 4.67 9.62 -5.29
C LEU A 55 5.02 10.76 -6.23
N ARG A 56 4.37 10.85 -7.39
CA ARG A 56 4.65 11.88 -8.38
C ARG A 56 3.36 12.46 -8.92
N SER A 57 3.29 13.78 -9.08
CA SER A 57 2.32 14.38 -10.01
C SER A 57 2.88 14.39 -11.41
N TYR A 58 2.02 14.17 -12.39
CA TYR A 58 2.40 14.15 -13.80
C TYR A 58 1.28 14.69 -14.68
N ASP A 59 1.65 15.01 -15.90
CA ASP A 59 0.77 15.36 -17.02
C ASP A 59 1.01 14.36 -18.17
N ASP A 60 -0.02 14.06 -18.94
CA ASP A 60 0.00 13.18 -20.11
C ASP A 60 0.14 13.91 -21.46
N GLN A 61 0.36 15.23 -21.45
CA GLN A 61 0.48 16.07 -22.64
C GLN A 61 1.82 16.01 -23.37
N ALA A 62 2.79 15.19 -22.90
CA ALA A 62 4.10 15.01 -23.52
C ALA A 62 4.87 16.32 -23.76
N ASP A 63 4.72 17.27 -22.83
CA ASP A 63 5.46 18.53 -22.78
C ASP A 63 6.17 18.73 -21.43
N ASP A 64 6.82 19.88 -21.28
CA ASP A 64 7.58 20.24 -20.07
C ASP A 64 6.76 21.04 -19.04
N ASN A 65 5.47 21.32 -19.29
CA ASN A 65 4.64 22.25 -18.52
C ASN A 65 3.57 21.53 -17.69
N LEU A 66 3.89 21.20 -16.44
CA LEU A 66 2.92 20.59 -15.51
C LEU A 66 1.79 21.51 -15.04
N ASN A 67 1.92 22.81 -15.27
CA ASN A 67 1.00 23.81 -14.76
C ASN A 67 -0.03 24.27 -15.79
N GLN A 68 0.03 23.81 -17.04
CA GLN A 68 -0.86 24.24 -18.11
C GLN A 68 -1.38 23.03 -18.86
N PHE A 69 -2.70 22.90 -18.96
CA PHE A 69 -3.32 21.84 -19.73
C PHE A 69 -4.64 22.28 -20.36
N SER A 70 -5.04 21.58 -21.42
CA SER A 70 -6.27 21.85 -22.15
C SER A 70 -7.19 20.64 -22.08
N LEU A 71 -8.41 20.84 -21.60
CA LEU A 71 -9.41 19.79 -21.48
C LEU A 71 -10.64 20.11 -22.35
N THR A 72 -11.14 19.10 -23.05
CA THR A 72 -12.36 19.24 -23.85
C THR A 72 -13.56 18.76 -23.04
N SER A 73 -14.54 19.65 -22.83
CA SER A 73 -15.83 19.32 -22.21
C SER A 73 -16.95 19.70 -23.17
N ASN A 74 -17.77 18.72 -23.57
CA ASN A 74 -18.87 18.88 -24.53
C ASN A 74 -18.49 19.63 -25.82
N ALA A 75 -17.38 19.22 -26.46
CA ALA A 75 -16.83 19.85 -27.67
C ALA A 75 -16.33 21.31 -27.50
N VAL A 76 -16.22 21.81 -26.27
CA VAL A 76 -15.58 23.09 -25.95
C VAL A 76 -14.24 22.80 -25.28
N VAL A 77 -13.17 23.45 -25.75
CA VAL A 77 -11.83 23.35 -25.16
C VAL A 77 -11.67 24.43 -24.09
N TYR A 78 -11.24 24.01 -22.91
CA TYR A 78 -10.92 24.88 -21.79
C TYR A 78 -9.42 24.86 -21.54
N ASN A 79 -8.80 26.02 -21.51
CA ASN A 79 -7.39 26.18 -21.16
C ASN A 79 -7.30 26.45 -19.66
N ILE A 80 -6.57 25.58 -18.96
CA ILE A 80 -6.45 25.56 -17.52
C ILE A 80 -5.00 25.86 -17.18
N THR A 81 -4.78 26.77 -16.24
CA THR A 81 -3.44 27.04 -15.70
C THR A 81 -3.48 26.97 -14.18
N ILE A 82 -2.72 26.07 -13.60
CA ILE A 82 -2.58 25.92 -12.15
C ILE A 82 -1.54 26.92 -11.64
N GLN A 83 -1.91 27.67 -10.60
CA GLN A 83 -1.04 28.65 -9.96
C GLN A 83 -0.08 27.98 -8.97
N SER A 84 1.10 28.56 -8.78
CA SER A 84 2.17 28.03 -7.92
C SER A 84 1.86 28.04 -6.43
N ASN A 85 0.85 28.81 -6.00
CA ASN A 85 0.32 28.81 -4.63
C ASN A 85 -0.70 27.69 -4.37
N THR A 86 -0.80 26.71 -5.27
CA THR A 86 -1.46 25.42 -5.04
C THR A 86 -0.60 24.57 -4.10
N ASP A 87 -1.23 23.94 -3.12
CA ASP A 87 -0.56 23.08 -2.15
C ASP A 87 -1.42 21.89 -1.73
N ILE A 88 -0.74 20.84 -1.26
CA ILE A 88 -1.37 19.66 -0.67
C ILE A 88 -0.75 19.44 0.69
N ASN A 89 -1.59 19.37 1.72
CA ASN A 89 -1.21 18.93 3.04
C ASN A 89 -1.46 17.43 3.18
N TRP A 90 -0.39 16.64 3.05
CA TRP A 90 -0.45 15.20 3.20
C TRP A 90 -0.56 14.82 4.68
N GLU A 91 -1.34 13.79 4.99
CA GLU A 91 -1.45 13.22 6.33
C GLU A 91 -0.57 11.98 6.44
N THR A 92 -0.85 10.95 5.64
CA THR A 92 -0.03 9.73 5.57
C THR A 92 -0.30 8.95 4.29
N GLY A 93 0.61 8.04 3.98
CA GLY A 93 0.47 7.09 2.88
C GLY A 93 1.03 5.76 3.33
N THR A 94 0.27 4.68 3.15
CA THR A 94 0.60 3.36 3.68
C THR A 94 0.31 2.24 2.68
N TYR A 95 1.14 1.20 2.67
CA TYR A 95 0.87 -0.04 1.95
C TYR A 95 0.31 -1.12 2.85
N ARG A 96 -0.57 -1.95 2.29
CA ARG A 96 -0.86 -3.30 2.78
C ARG A 96 -0.20 -4.31 1.84
N ILE A 97 0.50 -5.28 2.42
CA ILE A 97 1.22 -6.32 1.69
C ILE A 97 0.51 -7.66 1.91
N ASN A 98 0.30 -8.40 0.83
CA ASN A 98 -0.13 -9.79 0.91
C ASN A 98 1.09 -10.72 0.82
N PRO A 99 1.03 -11.91 1.46
CA PRO A 99 2.10 -12.89 1.37
C PRO A 99 2.35 -13.31 -0.09
N PRO A 100 3.57 -13.75 -0.42
CA PRO A 100 3.87 -14.26 -1.74
C PRO A 100 3.00 -15.50 -2.01
N ASN A 101 2.65 -15.73 -3.28
CA ASN A 101 1.85 -16.88 -3.72
C ASN A 101 2.49 -18.25 -3.39
N GLN A 102 3.70 -18.28 -2.84
CA GLN A 102 4.42 -19.49 -2.46
C GLN A 102 5.12 -19.28 -1.12
N VAL A 103 4.51 -19.78 -0.05
CA VAL A 103 5.24 -20.10 1.18
C VAL A 103 5.74 -21.52 1.01
N LEU A 104 7.00 -21.68 0.59
CA LEU A 104 7.77 -22.94 0.63
C LEU A 104 7.00 -24.21 0.21
N GLY A 105 6.51 -24.26 -1.04
CA GLY A 105 6.34 -25.53 -1.74
C GLY A 105 5.43 -26.60 -1.10
N VAL A 106 4.50 -26.26 -0.20
CA VAL A 106 3.40 -27.18 0.12
C VAL A 106 2.34 -27.03 -0.96
N SER A 107 2.66 -27.52 -2.16
CA SER A 107 1.64 -28.13 -2.99
C SER A 107 1.13 -29.31 -2.19
N THR A 108 -0.11 -29.23 -1.68
CA THR A 108 -0.82 -30.44 -1.30
C THR A 108 -0.97 -31.27 -2.57
N SER A 109 0.04 -32.11 -2.89
CA SER A 109 -0.24 -33.31 -3.65
C SER A 109 -1.33 -34.03 -2.86
N SER A 110 -2.38 -34.42 -3.57
CA SER A 110 -3.68 -34.88 -3.09
C SER A 110 -3.67 -36.17 -2.24
N SER A 111 -2.58 -36.48 -1.54
CA SER A 111 -2.35 -37.75 -0.83
C SER A 111 -2.17 -37.66 0.69
N GLU A 112 -2.14 -36.48 1.32
CA GLU A 112 -1.95 -36.40 2.79
C GLU A 112 -3.12 -35.71 3.51
N LYS A 113 -4.22 -36.46 3.65
CA LYS A 113 -5.20 -36.22 4.73
C LYS A 113 -4.59 -36.69 6.06
N SER A 114 -3.79 -35.85 6.70
CA SER A 114 -3.46 -35.99 8.12
C SER A 114 -4.24 -34.95 8.93
N SER A 115 -5.24 -35.42 9.67
CA SER A 115 -6.34 -34.65 10.25
C SER A 115 -6.02 -33.92 11.56
N THR A 116 -4.79 -33.45 11.76
CA THR A 116 -4.42 -32.68 12.97
C THR A 116 -3.46 -31.50 12.74
N ALA A 117 -3.07 -31.21 11.50
CA ALA A 117 -2.31 -30.00 11.19
C ALA A 117 -3.28 -28.87 10.78
N THR A 118 -3.57 -27.96 11.71
CA THR A 118 -4.10 -26.62 11.37
C THR A 118 -3.00 -25.79 10.71
N ALA A 119 -2.59 -26.21 9.52
CA ALA A 119 -1.84 -25.35 8.61
C ALA A 119 -2.81 -24.24 8.17
N LYS A 120 -2.60 -23.03 8.66
CA LYS A 120 -3.27 -21.83 8.15
C LYS A 120 -2.78 -21.59 6.71
N THR A 121 -3.42 -22.26 5.75
CA THR A 121 -3.22 -21.99 4.34
C THR A 121 -3.94 -20.68 4.00
N HIS A 122 -3.15 -19.63 3.77
CA HIS A 122 -3.67 -18.36 3.28
C HIS A 122 -4.25 -18.59 1.88
N THR A 123 -5.55 -18.34 1.72
CA THR A 123 -6.16 -18.31 0.40
C THR A 123 -5.51 -17.20 -0.43
N PRO A 124 -5.20 -17.41 -1.73
CA PRO A 124 -4.17 -16.63 -2.43
C PRO A 124 -4.56 -15.20 -2.80
N TYR A 125 -5.77 -14.74 -2.47
CA TYR A 125 -6.31 -13.49 -2.99
C TYR A 125 -6.94 -12.57 -1.94
N THR A 126 -7.08 -13.03 -0.69
CA THR A 126 -7.60 -12.22 0.40
C THR A 126 -6.97 -12.73 1.69
N VAL A 127 -5.96 -12.00 2.16
CA VAL A 127 -5.59 -12.11 3.57
C VAL A 127 -6.85 -11.77 4.38
N PRO A 128 -7.34 -12.65 5.27
CA PRO A 128 -8.49 -12.35 6.10
C PRO A 128 -8.31 -11.00 6.80
N LEU A 129 -9.39 -10.23 6.90
CA LEU A 129 -9.37 -8.90 7.52
C LEU A 129 -8.93 -8.93 9.00
N ASP A 130 -8.92 -10.13 9.61
CA ASP A 130 -8.66 -10.39 11.03
C ASP A 130 -7.27 -10.99 11.31
N LEU A 131 -6.24 -10.63 10.53
CA LEU A 131 -4.88 -10.93 10.99
C LEU A 131 -4.55 -10.06 12.22
N PRO A 132 -3.94 -10.63 13.26
CA PRO A 132 -3.47 -9.86 14.41
C PRO A 132 -2.57 -8.71 13.94
N ALA A 133 -2.65 -7.57 14.61
CA ALA A 133 -1.81 -6.41 14.31
C ALA A 133 -0.31 -6.68 14.46
N ASP A 134 0.08 -7.81 15.07
CA ASP A 134 1.47 -8.26 15.22
C ASP A 134 1.99 -9.03 13.99
N ASP A 135 1.08 -9.54 13.14
CA ASP A 135 1.41 -10.24 11.90
C ASP A 135 1.95 -9.27 10.84
N LEU A 136 3.00 -9.67 10.13
CA LEU A 136 3.62 -8.83 9.11
C LEU A 136 2.68 -8.46 7.96
N TYR A 137 1.72 -9.33 7.62
CA TYR A 137 0.73 -9.08 6.59
C TYR A 137 -0.58 -8.48 7.15
N GLY A 138 -0.68 -8.37 8.48
CA GLY A 138 -1.74 -7.63 9.19
C GLY A 138 -1.40 -6.14 9.41
N LYS A 139 -0.12 -5.76 9.28
CA LYS A 139 0.37 -4.38 9.46
C LYS A 139 0.29 -3.54 8.18
N SER A 140 0.30 -2.23 8.37
CA SER A 140 0.45 -1.25 7.29
C SER A 140 1.84 -0.61 7.31
N TYR A 141 2.40 -0.36 6.13
CA TYR A 141 3.77 0.12 5.95
C TYR A 141 3.78 1.55 5.43
N PRO A 142 4.17 2.55 6.25
CA PRO A 142 4.09 3.94 5.86
C PRO A 142 5.18 4.32 4.85
N PHE A 143 4.78 4.93 3.74
CA PHE A 143 5.67 5.40 2.67
C PHE A 143 5.61 6.92 2.47
N LEU A 144 4.65 7.62 3.04
CA LEU A 144 4.52 9.08 2.92
C LEU A 144 4.53 9.72 4.33
N SER A 145 5.18 10.87 4.45
CA SER A 145 5.15 11.69 5.67
C SER A 145 4.11 12.79 5.60
N ALA A 146 3.56 13.11 6.77
CA ALA A 146 2.74 14.29 6.94
C ALA A 146 3.54 15.54 6.57
N GLY A 147 2.90 16.47 5.87
CA GLY A 147 3.52 17.76 5.55
C GLY A 147 2.90 18.43 4.33
N THR A 148 2.98 19.75 4.33
CA THR A 148 2.53 20.60 3.24
C THR A 148 3.56 20.63 2.12
N VAL A 149 3.11 20.35 0.90
CA VAL A 149 3.90 20.47 -0.31
C VAL A 149 3.26 21.52 -1.21
N THR A 150 3.98 22.63 -1.41
CA THR A 150 3.56 23.75 -2.25
C THR A 150 4.08 23.60 -3.68
N ASN A 151 3.43 24.28 -4.63
CA ASN A 151 3.85 24.35 -6.03
C ASN A 151 4.02 22.97 -6.68
N ILE A 152 3.01 22.10 -6.52
CA ILE A 152 2.98 20.71 -7.02
C ILE A 152 3.02 20.59 -8.56
N THR A 153 3.05 21.72 -9.27
CA THR A 153 3.17 21.84 -10.72
C THR A 153 4.54 22.37 -11.15
N GLN A 154 5.48 22.53 -10.20
CA GLN A 154 6.87 22.80 -10.54
C GLN A 154 7.53 21.53 -11.08
N TYR A 155 8.15 21.59 -12.25
CA TYR A 155 8.95 20.48 -12.74
C TYR A 155 10.16 20.22 -11.81
N ASN A 156 10.35 18.97 -11.38
CA ASN A 156 11.56 18.56 -10.64
C ASN A 156 12.07 17.14 -11.01
N SER A 157 11.38 16.43 -11.90
CA SER A 157 11.69 15.06 -12.30
C SER A 157 11.02 14.73 -13.63
N THR A 158 11.44 13.66 -14.31
CA THR A 158 10.78 13.15 -15.52
C THR A 158 10.14 11.79 -15.29
N VAL A 159 9.13 11.48 -16.11
CA VAL A 159 8.55 10.15 -16.33
C VAL A 159 8.54 9.85 -17.84
N ASP A 160 8.19 8.64 -18.24
CA ASP A 160 8.17 8.24 -19.65
C ASP A 160 7.26 9.12 -20.53
N THR A 161 6.25 9.76 -19.93
CA THR A 161 5.28 10.63 -20.62
C THR A 161 5.61 12.12 -20.56
N GLY A 162 6.71 12.54 -19.93
CA GLY A 162 7.13 13.94 -19.89
C GLY A 162 7.54 14.45 -18.51
N ALA A 163 7.32 15.74 -18.27
CA ALA A 163 7.59 16.38 -16.99
C ALA A 163 6.78 15.73 -15.84
N SER A 164 7.37 15.75 -14.64
CA SER A 164 6.72 15.30 -13.41
C SER A 164 7.25 16.07 -12.20
N PHE A 165 6.47 16.01 -11.13
CA PHE A 165 6.86 16.53 -9.82
C PHE A 165 6.87 15.38 -8.81
N LEU A 166 8.06 15.00 -8.39
CA LEU A 166 8.32 14.03 -7.35
C LEU A 166 8.11 14.68 -5.98
N TYR A 167 7.17 14.13 -5.19
CA TYR A 167 6.90 14.61 -3.85
C TYR A 167 8.09 14.26 -2.92
N PRO A 168 8.64 15.24 -2.17
CA PRO A 168 9.83 15.04 -1.33
C PRO A 168 9.57 14.22 -0.06
N ASN A 169 8.29 14.06 0.32
CA ASN A 169 7.88 13.49 1.61
C ASN A 169 7.78 11.96 1.60
N THR A 170 8.20 11.29 0.52
CA THR A 170 8.21 9.83 0.47
C THR A 170 9.39 9.23 1.23
N ARG A 171 9.16 8.06 1.83
CA ARG A 171 10.09 7.38 2.73
C ARG A 171 10.43 5.99 2.21
N LEU A 172 11.56 5.47 2.67
CA LEU A 172 11.87 4.04 2.61
C LEU A 172 11.08 3.32 3.72
N SER A 173 10.40 2.23 3.36
CA SER A 173 9.68 1.38 4.32
C SER A 173 10.25 -0.02 4.31
N ASN A 174 10.40 -0.62 5.50
CA ASN A 174 10.81 -2.03 5.63
C ASN A 174 9.58 -2.92 5.49
N MET A 175 9.36 -3.46 4.29
CA MET A 175 8.17 -4.25 3.94
C MET A 175 8.52 -5.75 3.89
N PRO A 176 7.61 -6.66 4.25
CA PRO A 176 7.81 -8.09 4.11
C PRO A 176 7.84 -8.48 2.63
N LEU A 177 8.47 -9.61 2.34
CA LEU A 177 8.41 -10.21 1.01
C LEU A 177 6.95 -10.53 0.65
N GLY A 178 6.55 -10.31 -0.60
CA GLY A 178 5.15 -10.52 -0.99
C GLY A 178 4.73 -9.68 -2.18
N VAL A 179 3.46 -9.26 -2.19
CA VAL A 179 2.88 -8.41 -3.23
C VAL A 179 2.12 -7.25 -2.61
N VAL A 180 2.22 -6.06 -3.20
CA VAL A 180 1.41 -4.92 -2.80
C VAL A 180 -0.05 -5.24 -3.06
N ALA A 181 -0.86 -5.23 -2.00
CA ALA A 181 -2.28 -5.47 -2.08
C ALA A 181 -3.04 -4.17 -2.34
N VAL A 182 -2.66 -3.12 -1.59
CA VAL A 182 -3.33 -1.82 -1.57
C VAL A 182 -2.33 -0.75 -1.16
N ALA A 183 -2.43 0.44 -1.76
CA ALA A 183 -1.90 1.67 -1.19
C ALA A 183 -3.06 2.56 -0.70
N ASN A 184 -2.92 3.12 0.49
CA ASN A 184 -3.80 4.17 0.99
C ASN A 184 -3.02 5.47 0.99
N VAL A 185 -3.60 6.53 0.46
CA VAL A 185 -3.06 7.91 0.53
C VAL A 185 -4.10 8.77 1.21
N SER A 186 -3.69 9.56 2.19
CA SER A 186 -4.55 10.47 2.95
C SER A 186 -3.96 11.87 2.99
N TRP A 187 -4.84 12.85 2.94
CA TRP A 187 -4.52 14.27 2.96
C TRP A 187 -5.43 14.97 3.96
N GLU A 188 -4.90 16.00 4.60
CA GLU A 188 -5.66 16.90 5.46
C GLU A 188 -6.39 17.95 4.63
N GLU A 189 -5.74 18.46 3.58
CA GLU A 189 -6.29 19.49 2.71
C GLU A 189 -5.61 19.46 1.33
N ILE A 190 -6.38 19.70 0.27
CA ILE A 190 -5.87 19.98 -1.07
C ILE A 190 -6.40 21.36 -1.45
N TYR A 191 -5.49 22.32 -1.60
CA TYR A 191 -5.78 23.69 -1.99
C TYR A 191 -5.28 23.92 -3.42
N ILE A 192 -6.21 24.17 -4.35
CA ILE A 192 -5.88 24.41 -5.75
C ILE A 192 -6.32 25.81 -6.15
N ARG A 193 -5.38 26.58 -6.69
CA ARG A 193 -5.69 27.81 -7.41
C ARG A 193 -5.39 27.61 -8.88
N MET A 194 -6.35 27.97 -9.70
CA MET A 194 -6.25 27.81 -11.13
C MET A 194 -6.96 28.93 -11.87
N THR A 195 -6.56 29.13 -13.12
CA THR A 195 -7.29 29.97 -14.06
C THR A 195 -7.90 29.10 -15.15
N VAL A 196 -9.15 29.38 -15.53
CA VAL A 196 -9.83 28.69 -16.64
C VAL A 196 -10.33 29.73 -17.63
N ASN A 197 -9.78 29.70 -18.84
CA ASN A 197 -10.05 30.69 -19.89
C ASN A 197 -9.93 32.15 -19.35
N GLY A 198 -8.97 32.39 -18.46
CA GLY A 198 -8.71 33.71 -17.85
C GLY A 198 -9.55 34.06 -16.61
N ASN A 199 -10.44 33.18 -16.14
CA ASN A 199 -11.19 33.39 -14.89
C ASN A 199 -10.47 32.73 -13.71
N ASP A 200 -10.49 33.34 -12.53
CA ASP A 200 -9.84 32.81 -11.32
C ASP A 200 -10.74 31.85 -10.54
N ILE A 201 -10.23 30.65 -10.26
CA ILE A 201 -10.91 29.62 -9.48
C ILE A 201 -10.05 29.23 -8.27
N THR A 202 -10.68 29.15 -7.10
CA THR A 202 -10.08 28.58 -5.89
C THR A 202 -10.87 27.35 -5.46
N ILE A 203 -10.17 26.24 -5.23
CA ILE A 203 -10.74 24.97 -4.84
C ILE A 203 -10.16 24.57 -3.49
N LEU A 204 -11.03 24.20 -2.57
CA LEU A 204 -10.67 23.70 -1.25
C LEU A 204 -11.31 22.33 -1.05
N LEU A 205 -10.48 21.28 -1.08
CA LEU A 205 -10.91 19.93 -0.74
C LEU A 205 -10.43 19.62 0.69
N PRO A 206 -11.34 19.34 1.62
CA PRO A 206 -10.98 19.03 3.01
C PRO A 206 -10.40 17.61 3.11
N GLN A 207 -10.15 17.19 4.36
CA GLN A 207 -9.57 15.90 4.69
C GLN A 207 -10.25 14.75 3.95
N GLY A 208 -9.42 13.88 3.38
CA GLY A 208 -9.87 12.72 2.64
C GLY A 208 -8.81 11.65 2.55
N ASN A 209 -9.22 10.48 2.06
CA ASN A 209 -8.32 9.40 1.73
C ASN A 209 -8.73 8.74 0.43
N LYS A 210 -7.78 8.05 -0.18
CA LYS A 210 -7.97 7.24 -1.36
C LYS A 210 -7.26 5.91 -1.20
N LEU A 211 -8.06 4.85 -1.28
CA LEU A 211 -7.58 3.49 -1.41
C LEU A 211 -7.33 3.19 -2.90
N ILE A 212 -6.09 2.82 -3.21
CA ILE A 212 -5.58 2.55 -4.56
C ILE A 212 -5.22 1.06 -4.61
N THR A 213 -5.89 0.33 -5.49
CA THR A 213 -5.66 -1.10 -5.69
C THR A 213 -4.86 -1.28 -6.97
N PRO A 214 -3.63 -1.84 -6.93
CA PRO A 214 -2.86 -2.09 -8.13
C PRO A 214 -3.58 -3.12 -9.01
N LYS A 215 -3.74 -2.81 -10.30
CA LYS A 215 -4.35 -3.74 -11.27
C LYS A 215 -3.37 -4.83 -11.75
N CYS A 216 -2.08 -4.69 -11.40
CA CYS A 216 -1.04 -5.66 -11.70
C CYS A 216 -0.28 -6.08 -10.44
N LYS A 217 0.42 -7.22 -10.50
CA LYS A 217 1.19 -7.72 -9.35
C LYS A 217 2.47 -6.90 -9.19
N ILE A 218 2.58 -6.16 -8.08
CA ILE A 218 3.78 -5.42 -7.71
C ILE A 218 4.53 -6.22 -6.63
N PRO A 219 5.58 -6.98 -6.98
CA PRO A 219 6.27 -7.83 -6.01
C PRO A 219 7.23 -7.04 -5.12
N ILE A 220 7.25 -7.39 -3.84
CA ILE A 220 8.29 -7.04 -2.87
C ILE A 220 9.24 -8.22 -2.75
N LYS A 221 10.45 -8.06 -3.30
CA LYS A 221 11.47 -9.10 -3.35
C LYS A 221 12.82 -8.55 -2.93
N GLN A 222 13.71 -9.42 -2.44
CA GLN A 222 15.09 -9.04 -2.14
C GLN A 222 15.77 -8.49 -3.40
N GLY A 223 16.54 -7.42 -3.24
CA GLY A 223 17.28 -6.79 -4.35
C GLY A 223 16.41 -6.05 -5.37
N ARG A 224 15.16 -5.67 -5.02
CA ARG A 224 14.37 -4.76 -5.87
C ARG A 224 15.13 -3.43 -6.02
N ALA A 225 15.54 -3.12 -7.25
CA ALA A 225 16.33 -1.93 -7.56
C ALA A 225 15.49 -0.67 -7.77
N SER A 226 14.21 -0.80 -8.12
CA SER A 226 13.31 0.32 -8.41
C SER A 226 12.33 0.60 -7.28
N ASN A 227 12.03 1.88 -7.07
CA ASN A 227 10.97 2.30 -6.16
C ASN A 227 9.60 1.84 -6.68
N ILE A 228 8.61 1.81 -5.79
CA ILE A 228 7.22 1.69 -6.21
C ILE A 228 6.75 3.08 -6.62
N GLU A 229 6.26 3.22 -7.84
CA GLU A 229 5.74 4.49 -8.34
C GLU A 229 4.23 4.56 -8.07
N ILE A 230 3.77 5.69 -7.56
CA ILE A 230 2.35 6.07 -7.49
C ILE A 230 2.23 7.41 -8.21
N LEU A 231 1.33 7.48 -9.19
CA LEU A 231 1.10 8.68 -9.96
C LEU A 231 -0.16 9.40 -9.49
N MET A 232 -0.11 10.73 -9.53
CA MET A 232 -1.22 11.64 -9.30
C MET A 232 -1.41 12.55 -10.53
N SER A 233 -2.56 12.48 -11.20
CA SER A 233 -2.89 13.39 -12.29
C SER A 233 -3.83 14.50 -11.82
N LEU A 234 -3.35 15.74 -11.86
CA LEU A 234 -4.16 16.92 -11.57
C LEU A 234 -5.15 17.22 -12.69
N SER A 235 -4.76 17.03 -13.96
CA SER A 235 -5.65 17.25 -15.10
C SER A 235 -6.87 16.30 -15.04
N SER A 236 -6.65 15.05 -14.65
CA SER A 236 -7.70 14.04 -14.44
C SER A 236 -8.72 14.42 -13.36
N LEU A 237 -8.39 15.30 -12.42
CA LEU A 237 -9.34 15.79 -11.42
C LEU A 237 -10.48 16.60 -12.07
N PHE A 238 -10.20 17.26 -13.19
CA PHE A 238 -11.13 18.15 -13.89
C PHE A 238 -11.77 17.51 -15.13
N GLN A 239 -11.43 16.25 -15.43
CA GLN A 239 -11.96 15.55 -16.59
C GLN A 239 -13.47 15.26 -16.45
N ASP A 240 -14.16 15.35 -17.58
CA ASP A 240 -15.53 14.89 -17.72
C ASP A 240 -15.60 13.37 -17.65
N ARG A 241 -16.68 12.83 -17.08
CA ARG A 241 -16.88 11.39 -16.97
C ARG A 241 -18.33 10.99 -17.17
N SER A 242 -18.58 9.70 -17.33
CA SER A 242 -19.92 9.13 -17.22
C SER A 242 -20.02 8.35 -15.92
N VAL A 243 -21.04 8.65 -15.11
CA VAL A 243 -21.39 7.90 -13.90
C VAL A 243 -22.73 7.23 -14.15
N SER A 244 -22.74 5.91 -14.23
CA SER A 244 -23.96 5.11 -14.49
C SER A 244 -24.74 5.57 -15.74
N GLY A 245 -24.03 5.94 -16.80
CA GLY A 245 -24.61 6.41 -18.06
C GLY A 245 -24.97 7.90 -18.09
N THR A 246 -24.83 8.62 -16.98
CA THR A 246 -25.07 10.08 -16.93
C THR A 246 -23.75 10.84 -17.05
N PRO A 247 -23.60 11.75 -18.02
CA PRO A 247 -22.40 12.56 -18.14
C PRO A 247 -22.31 13.57 -16.99
N VAL A 248 -21.20 13.53 -16.28
CA VAL A 248 -20.80 14.47 -15.25
C VAL A 248 -19.69 15.34 -15.84
N ARG A 249 -19.96 16.64 -15.96
CA ARG A 249 -19.12 17.58 -16.70
C ARG A 249 -18.69 18.74 -15.83
N PHE A 250 -17.46 18.69 -15.32
CA PHE A 250 -16.96 19.69 -14.38
C PHE A 250 -16.84 21.06 -15.06
N LEU A 251 -16.12 21.10 -16.19
CA LEU A 251 -15.76 22.35 -16.85
C LEU A 251 -16.99 23.06 -17.45
N GLN A 252 -17.93 22.30 -18.00
CA GLN A 252 -19.19 22.87 -18.49
C GLN A 252 -20.01 23.50 -17.36
N GLN A 253 -20.10 22.86 -16.18
CA GLN A 253 -20.81 23.45 -15.04
C GLN A 253 -20.08 24.67 -14.48
N LEU A 254 -18.75 24.62 -14.44
CA LEU A 254 -17.92 25.74 -14.00
C LEU A 254 -18.11 26.96 -14.91
N ALA A 255 -18.19 26.73 -16.23
CA ALA A 255 -18.35 27.80 -17.21
C ALA A 255 -19.65 28.61 -17.04
N LEU A 256 -20.69 28.03 -16.45
CA LEU A 256 -21.95 28.73 -16.16
C LEU A 256 -21.81 29.81 -15.08
N LEU A 257 -20.70 29.79 -14.32
CA LEU A 257 -20.40 30.75 -13.26
C LEU A 257 -19.51 31.91 -13.73
N PHE A 258 -19.11 31.91 -15.01
CA PHE A 258 -18.27 32.97 -15.58
C PHE A 258 -19.11 34.14 -16.11
N PRO A 259 -18.58 35.38 -16.07
CA PRO A 259 -17.28 35.78 -15.52
C PRO A 259 -17.32 36.02 -14.00
N GLY A 260 -16.19 35.79 -13.31
CA GLY A 260 -16.05 36.10 -11.89
C GLY A 260 -15.07 35.18 -11.14
N THR A 261 -14.79 35.51 -9.88
CA THR A 261 -14.02 34.65 -8.98
C THR A 261 -14.91 33.52 -8.45
N VAL A 262 -14.52 32.28 -8.71
CA VAL A 262 -15.27 31.10 -8.27
C VAL A 262 -14.55 30.42 -7.11
N VAL A 263 -15.26 30.17 -6.01
CA VAL A 263 -14.75 29.39 -4.88
C VAL A 263 -15.53 28.08 -4.77
N ILE A 264 -14.83 26.95 -4.90
CA ILE A 264 -15.39 25.60 -4.81
C ILE A 264 -14.92 24.96 -3.51
N SER A 265 -15.87 24.61 -2.65
CA SER A 265 -15.60 23.96 -1.37
C SER A 265 -16.80 23.13 -0.92
N LYS A 266 -16.67 22.46 0.22
CA LYS A 266 -17.79 21.71 0.83
C LYS A 266 -19.05 22.56 1.09
N VAL A 267 -18.92 23.89 1.18
CA VAL A 267 -20.03 24.82 1.48
C VAL A 267 -20.34 25.81 0.36
N SER A 268 -19.50 25.90 -0.68
CA SER A 268 -19.65 26.84 -1.80
C SER A 268 -19.50 26.11 -3.13
N ASN A 269 -20.41 26.33 -4.08
CA ASN A 269 -20.46 25.60 -5.35
C ASN A 269 -20.44 24.07 -5.16
N VAL A 270 -21.27 23.59 -4.21
CA VAL A 270 -21.37 22.17 -3.80
C VAL A 270 -21.51 21.18 -4.97
N PRO A 271 -22.27 21.48 -6.05
CA PRO A 271 -22.33 20.58 -7.20
C PRO A 271 -20.95 20.32 -7.83
N LEU A 272 -20.15 21.37 -8.06
CA LEU A 272 -18.79 21.24 -8.59
C LEU A 272 -17.86 20.50 -7.61
N TYR A 273 -17.98 20.80 -6.32
CA TYR A 273 -17.24 20.10 -5.26
C TYR A 273 -17.51 18.59 -5.30
N ASN A 274 -18.77 18.18 -5.45
CA ASN A 274 -19.14 16.77 -5.52
C ASN A 274 -18.55 16.07 -6.75
N ILE A 275 -18.44 16.77 -7.88
CA ILE A 275 -17.79 16.23 -9.09
C ILE A 275 -16.29 15.99 -8.82
N LEU A 276 -15.61 16.97 -8.25
CA LEU A 276 -14.18 16.84 -7.90
C LEU A 276 -13.95 15.67 -6.94
N LEU A 277 -14.79 15.54 -5.91
CA LEU A 277 -14.72 14.42 -4.97
C LEU A 277 -14.96 13.08 -5.67
N GLN A 278 -15.93 13.00 -6.59
CA GLN A 278 -16.17 11.79 -7.37
C GLN A 278 -14.98 11.42 -8.25
N ASN A 279 -14.33 12.40 -8.89
CA ASN A 279 -13.14 12.18 -9.71
C ASN A 279 -11.95 11.70 -8.87
N LEU A 280 -11.74 12.33 -7.71
CA LEU A 280 -10.70 11.93 -6.74
C LEU A 280 -10.91 10.51 -6.21
N GLN A 281 -12.17 10.11 -6.02
CA GLN A 281 -12.55 8.77 -5.56
C GLN A 281 -12.65 7.72 -6.67
N ALA A 282 -12.59 8.12 -7.94
CA ALA A 282 -12.60 7.16 -9.04
C ALA A 282 -11.32 6.30 -9.02
N GLU A 283 -11.44 5.05 -9.44
CA GLU A 283 -10.27 4.17 -9.60
C GLU A 283 -9.48 4.57 -10.84
N ASP A 284 -8.15 4.65 -10.71
CA ASP A 284 -7.18 4.87 -11.79
C ASP A 284 -7.35 6.17 -12.60
N ILE A 285 -8.10 7.16 -12.09
CA ILE A 285 -8.28 8.47 -12.73
C ILE A 285 -7.27 9.49 -12.19
N VAL A 286 -7.39 9.85 -10.91
CA VAL A 286 -6.49 10.82 -10.27
C VAL A 286 -5.27 10.11 -9.71
N PHE A 287 -5.44 8.96 -9.05
CA PHE A 287 -4.34 8.18 -8.51
C PHE A 287 -4.23 6.83 -9.20
N SER A 288 -3.02 6.44 -9.59
CA SER A 288 -2.79 5.17 -10.28
C SER A 288 -1.39 4.60 -10.04
N PHE A 289 -1.23 3.30 -10.28
CA PHE A 289 0.08 2.67 -10.40
C PHE A 289 0.49 2.60 -11.88
N PRO A 290 1.63 3.18 -12.28
CA PRO A 290 2.05 3.17 -13.67
C PRO A 290 2.34 1.74 -14.14
N GLY A 291 1.99 1.45 -15.39
CA GLY A 291 2.21 0.12 -15.99
C GLY A 291 1.26 -0.97 -15.49
N CYS A 292 0.37 -0.67 -14.55
CA CYS A 292 -0.75 -1.53 -14.17
C CYS A 292 -2.05 -1.04 -14.85
N PHE A 293 -2.08 -0.98 -16.19
CA PHE A 293 -3.30 -0.62 -16.91
C PHE A 293 -4.18 -1.85 -17.16
N PRO A 294 -5.51 -1.74 -17.03
CA PRO A 294 -6.41 -2.81 -17.48
C PRO A 294 -6.24 -3.02 -19.00
N GLY A 295 -5.89 -4.25 -19.39
CA GLY A 295 -5.83 -4.65 -20.80
C GLY A 295 -4.45 -4.59 -21.47
N VAL A 296 -3.36 -4.38 -20.71
CA VAL A 296 -1.99 -4.55 -21.25
C VAL A 296 -1.31 -5.70 -20.53
N GLU A 297 -1.45 -6.91 -21.07
CA GLU A 297 -0.60 -8.04 -20.68
C GLU A 297 0.83 -7.75 -21.16
N ARG A 298 1.81 -7.93 -20.27
CA ARG A 298 3.21 -8.16 -20.64
C ARG A 298 3.63 -9.51 -20.08
#